data_AF-A0A359F4W4-F1
#
_entry.id   AF-A0A359F4W4-F1
#
_cell.length_a   1.000
_cell.length_b   1.000
_cell.length_c   1.000
_cell.angle_alpha   90.00
_cell.angle_beta   90.00
_cell.angle_gamma   90.00
#
_symmetry.space_group_name_H-M   'P 1'
#
loop_
_entity.id
_entity.type
_entity.pdbx_description
1 polymer ?
#
loop_
_entity_poly.entity_id
_entity_poly.type
_entity_poly.pdbx_seq_one_letter_code
_entity_poly.pdbx_strand_id
1 'polypeptide(L)'
;MRALVTGAQGFVGPFLVQHLRSHGDEVIETDRTMGLDIGDPVGLAELFGATRAEVIYHLAGDADVGGSWTHPLETFRANAEGTLNVLQAAREAGAQRVVSISSADVYGKVSEDELP
;
A
#
# COMPACT_ATOMS: atom_id res chain seq x y z
N MET A 1 7.96 8.85 14.74
CA MET A 1 6.71 8.04 14.81
C MET A 1 7.02 6.63 14.35
N ARG A 2 6.14 5.68 14.63
CA ARG A 2 6.25 4.33 14.09
C ARG A 2 5.46 4.20 12.79
N ALA A 3 6.16 4.08 11.67
CA ALA A 3 5.60 3.98 10.33
C ALA A 3 5.74 2.56 9.79
N LEU A 4 4.68 2.03 9.16
CA LEU A 4 4.74 0.79 8.39
C LEU A 4 4.60 1.10 6.91
N VAL A 5 5.46 0.53 6.06
CA VAL A 5 5.44 0.71 4.61
C VAL A 5 5.20 -0.66 3.96
N THR A 6 4.04 -0.84 3.31
CA THR A 6 3.80 -2.03 2.47
C THR A 6 4.33 -1.77 1.06
N GLY A 7 4.86 -2.78 0.37
CA GLY A 7 5.45 -2.59 -0.96
C GLY A 7 6.78 -1.86 -0.88
N ALA A 8 7.48 -2.00 0.25
CA ALA A 8 8.70 -1.26 0.56
C ALA A 8 9.85 -1.53 -0.41
N GLN A 9 9.80 -2.66 -1.14
CA GLN A 9 10.82 -3.01 -2.14
C GLN A 9 10.44 -2.59 -3.57
N GLY A 10 9.25 -1.99 -3.76
CA GLY A 10 8.82 -1.42 -5.04
C GLY A 10 9.57 -0.14 -5.41
N PHE A 11 9.22 0.49 -6.53
CA PHE A 11 9.93 1.67 -7.04
C PHE A 11 9.99 2.85 -6.04
N VAL A 12 8.85 3.17 -5.41
CA VAL A 12 8.74 4.32 -4.47
C VAL A 12 9.25 3.97 -3.07
N GLY A 13 9.18 2.69 -2.68
CA GLY A 13 9.42 2.22 -1.32
C GLY A 13 10.76 2.66 -0.72
N PRO A 14 11.91 2.39 -1.36
CA PRO A 14 13.23 2.75 -0.82
C PRO A 14 13.39 4.27 -0.59
N PHE A 15 12.82 5.09 -1.46
CA PHE A 15 12.86 6.55 -1.32
C PHE A 15 12.03 7.03 -0.13
N LEU A 16 10.82 6.51 0.04
CA LEU A 16 9.97 6.85 1.18
C LEU A 16 10.59 6.38 2.49
N VAL A 17 11.10 5.16 2.54
CA VAL A 17 11.77 4.58 3.72
C VAL A 17 12.98 5.44 4.13
N GLN A 18 13.83 5.81 3.17
CA GLN A 18 14.97 6.69 3.42
C GLN A 18 14.51 8.06 3.96
N HIS A 19 13.49 8.64 3.34
CA HIS A 19 12.94 9.92 3.75
C HIS A 19 12.41 9.89 5.19
N LEU A 20 11.56 8.92 5.53
CA LEU A 20 11.00 8.77 6.88
C LEU A 20 12.11 8.56 7.94
N ARG A 21 13.08 7.67 7.66
CA ARG A 21 14.23 7.44 8.56
C ARG A 21 15.05 8.71 8.77
N SER A 22 15.27 9.51 7.72
CA SER A 22 16.00 10.78 7.83
C SER A 22 15.29 11.83 8.70
N HIS A 23 13.97 11.67 8.90
CA HIS A 23 13.15 12.52 9.79
C HIS A 23 12.96 11.92 11.19
N GLY A 24 13.64 10.81 11.51
CA GLY A 24 13.63 10.19 12.83
C GLY A 24 12.47 9.20 13.07
N ASP A 25 11.77 8.76 12.02
CA ASP A 25 10.75 7.73 12.15
C ASP A 25 11.36 6.33 12.29
N GLU A 26 10.72 5.51 13.12
CA GLU A 26 10.94 4.06 13.18
C GLU A 26 10.13 3.43 12.04
N VAL A 27 10.82 2.90 11.04
CA VAL A 27 10.19 2.37 9.82
C VAL A 27 10.22 0.84 9.82
N ILE A 28 9.03 0.25 9.81
CA ILE A 28 8.78 -1.16 9.54
C ILE A 28 8.50 -1.31 8.05
N GLU A 29 9.27 -2.16 7.39
CA GLU A 29 9.14 -2.46 5.97
C GLU A 29 8.43 -3.82 5.81
N THR A 30 7.50 -3.90 4.87
CA THR A 30 6.92 -5.17 4.45
C THR A 30 6.70 -5.19 2.95
N ASP A 31 6.94 -6.35 2.35
CA ASP A 31 6.86 -6.59 0.93
C ASP A 31 6.68 -8.08 0.69
N ARG A 32 6.09 -8.46 -0.45
CA ARG A 32 5.95 -9.86 -0.83
C ARG A 32 7.31 -10.58 -0.92
N THR A 33 8.35 -9.87 -1.33
CA THR A 33 9.73 -10.38 -1.35
C THR A 33 10.33 -10.62 0.04
N MET A 34 9.75 -10.03 1.08
CA MET A 34 10.09 -10.25 2.49
C MET A 34 9.20 -11.32 3.15
N GLY A 35 8.30 -11.94 2.39
CA GLY A 35 7.51 -13.09 2.82
C GLY A 35 6.07 -12.79 3.25
N LEU A 36 5.60 -11.55 3.16
CA LEU A 36 4.20 -11.20 3.45
C LEU A 36 3.51 -10.62 2.21
N ASP A 37 2.44 -11.28 1.76
CA ASP A 37 1.56 -10.78 0.70
C ASP A 37 0.39 -10.01 1.33
N ILE A 38 -0.04 -8.92 0.70
CA ILE A 38 -1.22 -8.15 1.15
C ILE A 38 -2.54 -8.90 0.92
N GLY A 39 -2.52 -9.96 0.12
CA GLY A 39 -3.60 -10.95 0.01
C GLY A 39 -3.69 -11.92 1.20
N ASP A 40 -2.77 -11.86 2.16
CA ASP A 40 -2.82 -12.67 3.39
C ASP A 40 -3.34 -11.83 4.58
N PRO A 41 -4.66 -11.86 4.86
CA PRO A 41 -5.24 -11.08 5.96
C PRO A 41 -4.74 -11.54 7.34
N VAL A 42 -4.37 -12.81 7.51
CA VAL A 42 -3.89 -13.33 8.80
C VAL A 42 -2.49 -12.79 9.09
N GLY A 43 -1.58 -12.91 8.13
CA GLY A 43 -0.23 -12.37 8.26
C GLY A 43 -0.20 -10.85 8.43
N LEU A 44 -1.10 -10.12 7.75
CA LEU A 44 -1.27 -8.68 7.95
C LEU A 44 -1.73 -8.34 9.39
N ALA A 45 -2.74 -9.05 9.90
CA ALA A 45 -3.22 -8.83 11.26
C ALA A 45 -2.14 -9.10 12.31
N GLU A 46 -1.35 -10.17 12.14
CA GLU A 46 -0.22 -10.50 13.00
C GLU A 46 0.86 -9.41 12.97
N LEU A 47 1.32 -9.00 11.77
CA LEU A 47 2.34 -7.97 11.62
C LEU A 47 1.87 -6.63 12.21
N PHE A 48 0.65 -6.21 11.89
CA PHE A 48 0.15 -4.90 12.29
C PHE A 48 -0.12 -4.86 13.80
N GLY A 49 -0.66 -5.95 14.37
CA GLY A 49 -0.87 -6.10 15.80
C GLY A 49 0.44 -6.11 16.61
N ALA A 50 1.48 -6.77 16.09
CA ALA A 50 2.79 -6.85 16.73
C ALA A 50 3.57 -5.52 16.66
N THR A 51 3.52 -4.85 15.51
CA THR A 51 4.28 -3.63 15.27
C THR A 51 3.60 -2.40 15.88
N ARG A 52 2.26 -2.38 15.93
CA ARG A 52 1.45 -1.25 16.42
C ARG A 52 1.85 0.07 15.77
N ALA A 53 2.05 0.07 14.45
CA ALA A 53 2.40 1.27 13.70
C ALA A 53 1.32 2.36 13.85
N GLU A 54 1.75 3.60 14.01
CA GLU A 54 0.88 4.77 14.14
C GLU A 54 0.35 5.22 12.77
N VAL A 55 1.21 5.11 11.76
CA VAL A 55 0.92 5.50 10.37
C VAL A 55 1.31 4.36 9.44
N ILE A 56 0.45 4.07 8.46
CA ILE A 56 0.71 3.08 7.42
C ILE A 56 0.77 3.79 6.07
N TYR A 57 1.85 3.56 5.32
CA TYR A 57 2.00 3.96 3.93
C TYR A 57 1.80 2.74 3.04
N HIS A 58 0.65 2.67 2.39
CA HIS A 58 0.28 1.53 1.56
C HIS A 58 0.71 1.76 0.11
N LEU A 59 1.93 1.31 -0.23
CA LEU A 59 2.48 1.39 -1.60
C LEU A 59 2.33 0.08 -2.38
N ALA A 60 1.95 -1.02 -1.71
CA ALA A 60 1.82 -2.32 -2.35
C ALA A 60 0.61 -2.31 -3.29
N GLY A 61 0.83 -2.71 -4.53
CA GLY A 61 -0.17 -2.78 -5.58
C GLY A 61 0.48 -3.14 -6.90
N ASP A 62 -0.35 -3.48 -7.88
CA ASP A 62 0.03 -3.64 -9.27
C ASP A 62 -0.08 -2.30 -10.00
N ALA A 63 1.07 -1.79 -10.46
CA ALA A 63 1.19 -0.49 -11.12
C ALA A 63 1.25 -0.62 -12.66
N ASP A 64 1.20 -1.83 -13.22
CA ASP A 64 1.26 -2.03 -14.67
C ASP A 64 -0.12 -1.85 -15.31
N VAL A 65 -0.37 -0.63 -15.82
CA VAL A 65 -1.60 -0.28 -16.53
C VAL A 65 -1.81 -1.14 -17.79
N GLY A 66 -0.75 -1.53 -18.50
CA GLY A 66 -0.87 -2.40 -19.67
C GLY A 66 -1.22 -3.83 -19.26
N GLY A 67 -0.52 -4.33 -18.25
CA GLY A 67 -0.73 -5.64 -17.63
C GLY A 67 -2.14 -5.82 -17.09
N SER A 68 -2.76 -4.77 -16.53
CA SER A 68 -4.10 -4.87 -15.93
C SER A 68 -5.21 -5.25 -16.91
N TRP A 69 -5.02 -5.00 -18.20
CA TRP A 69 -5.97 -5.45 -19.23
C TRP A 69 -5.87 -6.95 -19.52
N THR A 70 -4.67 -7.51 -19.33
CA THR A 70 -4.39 -8.93 -19.59
C THR A 70 -4.67 -9.78 -18.34
N HIS A 71 -4.42 -9.22 -17.16
CA HIS A 71 -4.52 -9.87 -15.86
C HIS A 71 -5.46 -9.11 -14.89
N PRO A 72 -6.72 -8.86 -15.28
CA PRO A 72 -7.60 -7.97 -14.51
C PRO A 72 -7.95 -8.50 -13.13
N LEU A 73 -8.01 -9.83 -12.96
CA LEU A 73 -8.31 -10.45 -11.67
C LEU A 73 -7.14 -10.29 -10.70
N GLU A 74 -5.91 -10.47 -11.18
CA GLU A 74 -4.69 -10.27 -10.41
C GLU A 74 -4.53 -8.82 -9.99
N THR A 75 -4.74 -7.87 -10.90
CA THR A 75 -4.72 -6.44 -10.58
C THR A 75 -5.81 -6.08 -9.56
N PHE A 76 -7.04 -6.60 -9.72
CA PHE A 76 -8.11 -6.36 -8.75
C PHE A 76 -7.77 -6.92 -7.36
N ARG A 77 -7.21 -8.13 -7.29
CA ARG A 77 -6.77 -8.73 -6.03
C ARG A 77 -5.69 -7.90 -5.35
N ALA A 78 -4.70 -7.42 -6.11
CA ALA A 78 -3.63 -6.59 -5.56
C ALA A 78 -4.16 -5.23 -5.09
N ASN A 79 -4.93 -4.53 -5.92
CA ASN A 79 -5.24 -3.11 -5.74
C ASN A 79 -6.56 -2.81 -5.02
N ALA A 80 -7.52 -3.74 -5.02
CA ALA A 80 -8.79 -3.55 -4.34
C ALA A 80 -8.90 -4.45 -3.10
N GLU A 81 -8.76 -5.76 -3.29
CA GLU A 81 -8.86 -6.72 -2.19
C GLU A 81 -7.69 -6.58 -1.20
N GLY A 82 -6.44 -6.51 -1.70
CA GLY A 82 -5.26 -6.31 -0.87
C GLY A 82 -5.30 -5.00 -0.09
N THR A 83 -5.78 -3.91 -0.72
CA THR A 83 -6.00 -2.64 -0.02
C THR A 83 -7.06 -2.76 1.07
N LEU A 84 -8.17 -3.48 0.83
CA LEU A 84 -9.18 -3.74 1.86
C LEU A 84 -8.58 -4.50 3.05
N ASN A 85 -7.77 -5.54 2.80
CA ASN A 85 -7.11 -6.30 3.85
C ASN A 85 -6.18 -5.40 4.70
N VAL A 86 -5.38 -4.55 4.05
CA VAL A 86 -4.51 -3.58 4.74
C VAL A 86 -5.31 -2.61 5.60
N LEU A 87 -6.42 -2.08 5.08
CA LEU A 87 -7.29 -1.15 5.83
C LEU A 87 -7.98 -1.84 7.02
N GLN A 88 -8.37 -3.11 6.89
CA GLN A 88 -8.94 -3.89 7.99
C GLN A 88 -7.91 -4.14 9.08
N ALA A 89 -6.72 -4.63 8.72
CA ALA A 89 -5.62 -4.84 9.66
C ALA A 89 -5.19 -3.54 10.36
N ALA A 90 -5.14 -2.43 9.62
CA ALA A 90 -4.84 -1.10 10.17
C ALA A 90 -5.85 -0.67 11.24
N ARG A 91 -7.15 -0.83 10.93
CA ARG A 91 -8.24 -0.50 11.84
C ARG A 91 -8.17 -1.34 13.11
N GLU A 92 -7.95 -2.65 12.98
CA GLU A 92 -7.91 -3.59 14.10
C GLU A 92 -6.67 -3.39 15.00
N ALA A 93 -5.53 -3.03 14.41
CA ALA A 93 -4.32 -2.68 15.14
C ALA A 93 -4.38 -1.30 15.80
N GLY A 94 -5.37 -0.47 15.44
CA GLY A 94 -5.55 0.88 15.97
C GLY A 94 -4.59 1.92 15.37
N ALA A 95 -4.19 1.74 14.10
CA ALA A 95 -3.41 2.75 13.39
C ALA A 95 -4.20 4.07 13.27
N GLN A 96 -3.52 5.20 13.43
CA GLN A 96 -4.15 6.52 13.44
C GLN A 96 -4.38 7.05 12.03
N ARG A 97 -3.56 6.61 11.07
CA ARG A 97 -3.62 7.09 9.69
C ARG A 97 -3.14 6.01 8.72
N VAL A 98 -3.83 5.93 7.58
CA VAL A 98 -3.37 5.19 6.40
C VAL A 98 -3.25 6.18 5.25
N VAL A 99 -2.10 6.19 4.59
CA VAL A 99 -1.88 6.86 3.31
C VAL A 99 -1.95 5.78 2.24
N SER A 100 -3.02 5.80 1.45
CA SER A 100 -3.20 4.92 0.30
C SER A 100 -2.81 5.64 -0.98
N ILE A 101 -2.07 4.97 -1.86
CA ILE A 101 -1.66 5.54 -3.15
C ILE A 101 -2.67 5.12 -4.21
N SER A 102 -3.10 6.10 -5.00
CA SER A 102 -4.02 5.91 -6.13
C SER A 102 -3.37 6.34 -7.44
N SER A 103 -4.12 6.31 -8.54
CA SER A 103 -3.66 6.74 -9.87
C SER A 103 -4.59 7.82 -10.44
N ALA A 104 -4.08 8.64 -11.35
CA ALA A 104 -4.93 9.49 -12.19
C ALA A 104 -5.88 8.68 -13.09
N ASP A 105 -5.60 7.39 -13.31
CA ASP A 105 -6.47 6.50 -14.09
C ASP A 105 -7.89 6.37 -13.52
N VAL A 106 -8.13 6.75 -12.25
CA VAL A 106 -9.48 6.80 -11.67
C VAL A 106 -10.40 7.78 -12.40
N TYR A 107 -9.84 8.80 -13.05
CA TYR A 107 -10.60 9.74 -13.88
C TYR A 107 -10.91 9.17 -15.27
N GLY A 108 -10.20 8.12 -15.69
CA GLY A 108 -10.30 7.56 -17.02
C GLY A 108 -9.80 8.52 -18.11
N LYS A 109 -10.38 8.39 -19.30
CA LYS A 109 -10.04 9.24 -20.44
C LYS A 109 -10.90 10.51 -20.41
N VAL A 110 -10.32 11.60 -19.93
CA VAL A 110 -10.96 12.92 -19.87
C VAL A 110 -10.77 13.66 -21.19
N SER A 111 -11.84 14.17 -21.80
CA SER A 111 -11.77 15.04 -22.98
C SER A 111 -11.66 16.53 -22.62
N GLU A 112 -11.24 17.37 -23.56
CA GLU A 112 -11.02 18.81 -23.32
C GLU A 112 -12.29 19.54 -22.85
N ASP A 113 -13.47 19.10 -23.30
CA ASP A 113 -14.77 19.65 -22.92
C ASP A 113 -15.23 19.24 -21.51
N GLU A 114 -14.55 18.29 -20.87
CA GLU A 114 -14.80 17.85 -19.49
C GLU A 114 -13.89 18.56 -18.47
N LEU A 115 -12.96 19.41 -18.92
CA LEU A 115 -12.09 20.18 -18.04
C LEU A 115 -12.83 21.37 -17.39
N PRO A 116 -12.52 21.71 -16.12
CA PRO A 116 -13.17 22.80 -15.38
C PRO A 116 -12.83 24.21 -15.90
#